data_AF-A0A7C3E2K3-F1
#
_entry.id   AF-A0A7C3E2K3-F1
#
_cell.length_a   1.000
_cell.length_b   1.000
_cell.length_c   1.000
_cell.angle_alpha   90.00
_cell.angle_beta   90.00
_cell.angle_gamma   90.00
#
_symmetry.space_group_name_H-M   'P 1'
#
loop_
_entity.id
_entity.type
_entity.pdbx_description
1 polymer ?
#
loop_
_entity_poly.entity_id
_entity_poly.type
_entity_poly.pdbx_seq_one_letter_code
_entity_poly.pdbx_strand_id
1 'polypeptide(L)'
;MGIREEYEELERRILSPYACLASQTKGRLKPEEKDPVRTDFQRDRDRIIHSKAFRRLKHKTQVFIDPEEDHYRTRLTHTLEVSQIARTIARALRLNEDLTEAIALGHDLGHTPFGHAGEAALDEVIGEFIPGRHFHHAEQSLRVVDFLEGKGQGLNLTWEVRNGILHHSKGMADLGIDLRGPATLEGKVVRIADRVAYINHDIDDAIRAGLIKASDLPVECTRVVGDTHSERISSMVMDIINSSLGKNAVLVSESHRRAMNGLKNFLYERVYGGDHPGIVELRSAGEMIKWMFWQYMANPRELPTEVVGDLNDKTALAVAVCDFIAGMTDRYAVREYNRLKQAL
;
A
#
# COMPACT_ATOMS: atom_id res chain seq x y z
N MET A 1 -5.16 -37.96 0.03
CA MET A 1 -4.83 -36.56 0.35
C MET A 1 -4.68 -35.85 -0.99
N GLY A 2 -5.35 -34.73 -1.21
CA GLY A 2 -5.16 -33.94 -2.44
C GLY A 2 -3.94 -33.04 -2.33
N ILE A 3 -3.59 -32.37 -3.43
CA ILE A 3 -2.39 -31.52 -3.52
C ILE A 3 -2.48 -30.34 -2.54
N ARG A 4 -3.65 -29.70 -2.42
CA ARG A 4 -3.87 -28.64 -1.43
C ARG A 4 -3.61 -29.14 -0.01
N GLU A 5 -4.16 -30.30 0.37
CA GLU A 5 -4.00 -30.83 1.72
C GLU A 5 -2.55 -31.19 2.04
N GLU A 6 -1.75 -31.58 1.04
CA GLU A 6 -0.32 -31.80 1.18
C GLU A 6 0.43 -30.49 1.50
N TYR A 7 0.11 -29.38 0.83
CA TYR A 7 0.67 -28.07 1.18
C TYR A 7 0.31 -27.65 2.60
N GLU A 8 -0.96 -27.78 2.98
CA GLU A 8 -1.44 -27.44 4.32
C GLU A 8 -0.77 -28.29 5.42
N GLU A 9 -0.48 -29.56 5.13
CA GLU A 9 0.25 -30.44 6.04
C GLU A 9 1.74 -30.09 6.12
N LEU A 10 2.35 -29.67 5.01
CA LEU A 10 3.72 -29.18 5.01
C LEU A 10 3.83 -27.91 5.86
N GLU A 11 2.91 -26.95 5.69
CA GLU A 11 2.84 -25.73 6.50
C GLU A 11 2.86 -26.05 8.00
N ARG A 12 2.03 -27.01 8.45
CA ARG A 12 1.97 -27.45 9.86
C ARG A 12 3.30 -27.99 10.40
N ARG A 13 4.13 -28.58 9.55
CA ARG A 13 5.39 -29.21 9.95
C ARG A 13 6.57 -28.25 9.96
N ILE A 14 6.61 -27.33 9.00
CA ILE A 14 7.81 -26.50 8.75
C ILE A 14 7.68 -25.07 9.29
N LEU A 15 6.47 -24.55 9.42
CA LEU A 15 6.27 -23.17 9.86
C LEU A 15 6.46 -23.05 11.37
N SER A 16 6.79 -21.83 11.79
CA SER A 16 6.82 -21.44 13.19
C SER A 16 5.46 -21.69 13.85
N PRO A 17 5.40 -22.10 15.14
CA PRO A 17 4.15 -22.20 15.90
C PRO A 17 3.34 -20.89 15.96
N TYR A 18 3.96 -19.75 15.63
CA TYR A 18 3.31 -18.44 15.58
C TYR A 18 2.87 -18.01 14.17
N ALA A 19 3.19 -18.80 13.15
CA ALA A 19 2.80 -18.55 11.77
C ALA A 19 1.31 -18.82 11.56
N CYS A 20 0.69 -18.11 10.63
CA CYS A 20 -0.68 -18.38 10.24
C CYS A 20 -0.74 -19.56 9.26
N LEU A 21 -1.55 -20.57 9.57
CA LEU A 21 -1.74 -21.73 8.71
C LEU A 21 -2.94 -21.52 7.79
N ALA A 22 -2.80 -21.83 6.50
CA ALA A 22 -3.90 -21.70 5.54
C ALA A 22 -5.07 -22.63 5.91
N SER A 23 -4.78 -23.80 6.48
CA SER A 23 -5.80 -24.73 6.99
C SER A 23 -6.61 -24.20 8.18
N GLN A 24 -6.13 -23.16 8.85
CA GLN A 24 -6.76 -22.53 10.03
C GLN A 24 -7.31 -21.13 9.72
N THR A 25 -7.41 -20.75 8.44
CA THR A 25 -8.03 -19.48 8.04
C THR A 25 -9.42 -19.31 8.64
N LYS A 26 -9.76 -18.08 9.02
CA LYS A 26 -11.12 -17.67 9.37
C LYS A 26 -12.06 -17.65 8.16
N GLY A 27 -11.52 -17.88 6.96
CA GLY A 27 -12.27 -18.03 5.72
C GLY A 27 -12.56 -16.70 5.05
N ARG A 28 -13.53 -16.74 4.14
CA ARG A 28 -13.91 -15.66 3.23
C ARG A 28 -15.30 -15.14 3.58
N LEU A 29 -15.62 -13.91 3.17
CA LEU A 29 -16.96 -13.33 3.40
C LEU A 29 -18.05 -14.13 2.70
N LYS A 30 -17.80 -14.55 1.45
CA LYS A 30 -18.70 -15.42 0.68
C LYS A 30 -18.09 -16.83 0.70
N PRO A 31 -18.78 -17.83 1.27
CA PRO A 31 -18.29 -19.22 1.24
C PRO A 31 -18.05 -19.68 -0.19
N GLU A 32 -16.93 -20.36 -0.41
CA GLU A 32 -16.58 -20.96 -1.69
C GLU A 32 -15.90 -22.31 -1.45
N GLU A 33 -16.02 -23.21 -2.42
CA GLU A 33 -15.30 -24.48 -2.37
C GLU A 33 -13.78 -24.26 -2.40
N LYS A 34 -13.08 -25.11 -1.66
CA LYS A 34 -11.63 -25.09 -1.57
C LYS A 34 -11.02 -25.62 -2.88
N ASP A 35 -10.02 -24.94 -3.40
CA ASP A 35 -9.33 -25.31 -4.65
C ASP A 35 -8.55 -26.62 -4.48
N PRO A 36 -8.63 -27.60 -5.41
CA PRO A 36 -8.00 -28.91 -5.24
C PRO A 36 -6.46 -28.87 -5.19
N VAL A 37 -5.83 -27.77 -5.62
CA VAL A 37 -4.37 -27.63 -5.73
C VAL A 37 -3.84 -26.55 -4.80
N ARG A 38 -4.45 -25.37 -4.79
CA ARG A 38 -3.92 -24.18 -4.13
C ARG A 38 -4.47 -23.99 -2.72
N THR A 39 -3.61 -23.54 -1.81
CA THR A 39 -4.05 -23.06 -0.49
C THR A 39 -4.86 -21.77 -0.63
N ASP A 40 -5.62 -21.40 0.39
CA ASP A 40 -6.44 -20.18 0.32
C ASP A 40 -5.62 -18.89 0.14
N PHE A 41 -4.41 -18.83 0.72
CA PHE A 41 -3.52 -17.67 0.58
C PHE A 41 -2.89 -17.60 -0.82
N GLN A 42 -2.57 -18.74 -1.43
CA GLN A 42 -2.14 -18.80 -2.83
C GLN A 42 -3.23 -18.28 -3.78
N ARG A 43 -4.49 -18.69 -3.55
CA ARG A 43 -5.64 -18.19 -4.33
C ARG A 43 -5.80 -16.69 -4.17
N ASP A 44 -5.61 -16.15 -2.97
CA ASP A 44 -5.72 -14.72 -2.71
C ASP A 44 -4.66 -13.92 -3.45
N ARG A 45 -3.40 -14.37 -3.38
CA ARG A 45 -2.30 -13.80 -4.16
C ARG A 45 -2.65 -13.74 -5.64
N ASP A 46 -3.09 -14.87 -6.21
CA ASP A 46 -3.39 -14.96 -7.64
C ASP A 46 -4.53 -14.01 -8.03
N ARG A 47 -5.59 -13.94 -7.21
CA ARG A 47 -6.71 -13.00 -7.43
C ARG A 47 -6.26 -11.55 -7.43
N ILE A 48 -5.37 -11.16 -6.52
CA ILE A 48 -4.81 -9.81 -6.44
C ILE A 48 -4.00 -9.50 -7.70
N ILE A 49 -3.08 -10.38 -8.10
CA ILE A 49 -2.22 -10.20 -9.28
C ILE A 49 -3.05 -9.98 -10.56
N HIS A 50 -4.14 -10.74 -10.71
CA HIS A 50 -5.01 -10.65 -11.89
C HIS A 50 -6.02 -9.49 -11.86
N SER A 51 -6.15 -8.76 -10.75
CA SER A 51 -7.08 -7.64 -10.62
C SER A 51 -6.75 -6.48 -11.57
N LYS A 52 -7.74 -5.61 -11.85
CA LYS A 52 -7.49 -4.39 -12.63
C LYS A 52 -6.73 -3.37 -11.79
N ALA A 53 -7.04 -3.25 -10.51
CA ALA A 53 -6.38 -2.37 -9.56
C ALA A 53 -4.87 -2.64 -9.49
N PHE A 54 -4.44 -3.90 -9.39
CA PHE A 54 -3.02 -4.25 -9.37
C PHE A 54 -2.31 -3.83 -10.66
N ARG A 55 -2.94 -4.07 -11.83
CA ARG A 55 -2.40 -3.62 -13.13
C ARG A 55 -2.27 -2.10 -13.23
N ARG A 56 -3.17 -1.35 -12.60
CA ARG A 56 -3.13 0.13 -12.59
C ARG A 56 -1.96 0.68 -11.78
N LEU A 57 -1.40 -0.07 -10.83
CA LEU A 57 -0.22 0.35 -10.06
C LEU A 57 0.99 0.68 -10.94
N LYS A 58 1.08 0.06 -12.13
CA LYS A 58 2.11 0.39 -13.15
C LYS A 58 2.04 1.85 -13.62
N HIS A 59 0.88 2.46 -13.52
CA HIS A 59 0.60 3.80 -14.06
C HIS A 59 0.21 4.79 -12.94
N LYS A 60 0.64 4.51 -11.71
CA LYS A 60 0.53 5.39 -10.56
C LYS A 60 1.92 5.71 -10.02
N THR A 61 2.24 6.99 -9.89
CA THR A 61 3.47 7.48 -9.27
C THR A 61 3.44 7.20 -7.76
N GLN A 62 4.64 7.10 -7.19
CA GLN A 62 4.81 6.91 -5.76
C GLN A 62 4.95 8.26 -5.04
N VAL A 63 6.04 9.00 -5.31
CA VAL A 63 6.36 10.27 -4.63
C VAL A 63 6.54 11.44 -5.59
N PHE A 64 7.31 11.30 -6.67
CA PHE A 64 7.58 12.39 -7.62
C PHE A 64 6.80 12.23 -8.92
N ILE A 65 6.26 13.34 -9.42
CA ILE A 65 5.76 13.47 -10.78
C ILE A 65 6.95 13.92 -11.61
N ASP A 66 7.74 12.98 -12.13
CA ASP A 66 8.76 13.33 -13.11
C ASP A 66 8.34 12.75 -14.47
N PRO A 67 7.80 13.57 -15.38
CA PRO A 67 7.32 13.12 -16.67
C PRO A 67 8.45 12.87 -17.69
N GLU A 68 9.72 13.19 -17.39
CA GLU A 68 10.80 13.22 -18.41
C GLU A 68 11.84 12.09 -18.32
N GLU A 69 11.93 11.32 -17.22
CA GLU A 69 12.90 10.21 -17.10
C GLU A 69 12.31 8.81 -17.38
N ASP A 70 13.06 7.96 -18.09
CA ASP A 70 12.67 6.59 -18.50
C ASP A 70 12.69 5.57 -17.32
N HIS A 71 13.15 5.99 -16.13
CA HIS A 71 13.38 5.13 -14.97
C HIS A 71 12.56 5.53 -13.72
N TYR A 72 11.41 6.19 -13.91
CA TYR A 72 10.57 6.60 -12.78
C TYR A 72 9.97 5.39 -12.02
N ARG A 73 10.03 5.44 -10.68
CA ARG A 73 9.43 4.42 -9.81
C ARG A 73 7.90 4.54 -9.84
N THR A 74 7.23 3.40 -9.86
CA THR A 74 5.76 3.28 -9.82
C THR A 74 5.33 2.61 -8.54
N ARG A 75 4.04 2.69 -8.20
CA ARG A 75 3.50 1.88 -7.10
C ARG A 75 3.66 0.39 -7.31
N LEU A 76 3.71 -0.07 -8.57
CA LEU A 76 3.97 -1.48 -8.86
C LEU A 76 5.40 -1.88 -8.47
N THR A 77 6.41 -1.07 -8.79
CA THR A 77 7.80 -1.37 -8.39
C THR A 77 7.95 -1.36 -6.87
N HIS A 78 7.35 -0.36 -6.20
CA HIS A 78 7.27 -0.33 -4.73
C HIS A 78 6.67 -1.61 -4.17
N THR A 79 5.49 -2.00 -4.67
CA THR A 79 4.76 -3.18 -4.22
C THR A 79 5.59 -4.46 -4.39
N LEU A 80 6.34 -4.60 -5.49
CA LEU A 80 7.21 -5.75 -5.74
C LEU A 80 8.41 -5.78 -4.78
N GLU A 81 9.00 -4.62 -4.47
CA GLU A 81 10.11 -4.51 -3.52
C GLU A 81 9.64 -4.79 -2.09
N VAL A 82 8.49 -4.25 -1.66
CA VAL A 82 7.85 -4.60 -0.39
C VAL A 82 7.60 -6.10 -0.28
N SER A 83 7.04 -6.71 -1.32
CA SER A 83 6.82 -8.16 -1.37
C SER A 83 8.13 -8.95 -1.23
N GLN A 84 9.19 -8.54 -1.95
CA GLN A 84 10.50 -9.20 -1.89
C GLN A 84 11.11 -9.14 -0.47
N ILE A 85 11.10 -7.96 0.15
CA ILE A 85 11.61 -7.75 1.51
C ILE A 85 10.79 -8.56 2.51
N ALA A 86 9.46 -8.47 2.43
CA ALA A 86 8.55 -9.15 3.34
C ALA A 86 8.69 -10.67 3.27
N ARG A 87 8.78 -11.24 2.06
CA ARG A 87 9.00 -12.69 1.85
C ARG A 87 10.34 -13.16 2.38
N THR A 88 11.38 -12.32 2.27
CA THR A 88 12.70 -12.63 2.83
C THR A 88 12.64 -12.74 4.35
N ILE A 89 12.01 -11.77 5.02
CA ILE A 89 11.81 -11.79 6.47
C ILE A 89 10.91 -12.98 6.88
N ALA A 90 9.78 -13.18 6.19
CA ALA A 90 8.83 -14.24 6.50
C ALA A 90 9.48 -15.64 6.42
N ARG A 91 10.26 -15.92 5.35
CA ARG A 91 10.98 -17.19 5.22
C ARG A 91 12.00 -17.40 6.34
N ALA A 92 12.79 -16.38 6.67
CA ALA A 92 13.78 -16.46 7.74
C ALA A 92 13.14 -16.73 9.11
N LEU A 93 11.94 -16.18 9.35
CA LEU A 93 11.16 -16.39 10.57
C LEU A 93 10.24 -17.63 10.52
N ARG A 94 10.25 -18.38 9.40
CA ARG A 94 9.34 -19.50 9.11
C ARG A 94 7.86 -19.12 9.27
N LEU A 95 7.49 -17.93 8.82
CA LEU A 95 6.10 -17.48 8.70
C LEU A 95 5.50 -17.89 7.35
N ASN A 96 4.19 -17.74 7.17
CA ASN A 96 3.54 -18.10 5.92
C ASN A 96 3.89 -17.10 4.80
N GLU A 97 4.70 -17.56 3.84
CA GLU A 97 5.18 -16.74 2.72
C GLU A 97 4.04 -16.33 1.78
N ASP A 98 3.11 -17.23 1.47
CA ASP A 98 1.98 -16.95 0.56
C ASP A 98 1.03 -15.90 1.16
N LEU A 99 0.75 -15.98 2.47
CA LEU A 99 -0.03 -14.95 3.17
C LEU A 99 0.70 -13.60 3.16
N THR A 100 2.00 -13.61 3.46
CA THR A 100 2.83 -12.39 3.47
C THR A 100 2.85 -11.74 2.09
N GLU A 101 3.05 -12.53 1.03
CA GLU A 101 3.05 -12.07 -0.35
C GLU A 101 1.68 -11.53 -0.77
N ALA A 102 0.58 -12.23 -0.46
CA ALA A 102 -0.76 -11.77 -0.78
C ALA A 102 -1.08 -10.41 -0.12
N ILE A 103 -0.72 -10.22 1.16
CA ILE A 103 -0.88 -8.94 1.85
C ILE A 103 -0.02 -7.86 1.19
N ALA A 104 1.26 -8.16 0.92
CA ALA A 104 2.18 -7.21 0.31
C ALA A 104 1.73 -6.80 -1.10
N LEU A 105 1.18 -7.69 -1.92
CA LEU A 105 0.68 -7.32 -3.24
C LEU A 105 -0.64 -6.53 -3.19
N GLY A 106 -1.41 -6.70 -2.11
CA GLY A 106 -2.72 -6.07 -1.95
C GLY A 106 -2.73 -4.74 -1.21
N HIS A 107 -1.66 -4.37 -0.50
CA HIS A 107 -1.68 -3.24 0.43
C HIS A 107 -1.97 -1.89 -0.24
N ASP A 108 -1.47 -1.73 -1.47
CA ASP A 108 -1.44 -0.45 -2.19
C ASP A 108 -2.52 -0.29 -3.27
N LEU A 109 -3.45 -1.23 -3.39
CA LEU A 109 -4.47 -1.26 -4.44
C LEU A 109 -5.39 -0.03 -4.48
N GLY A 110 -5.64 0.58 -3.33
CA GLY A 110 -6.56 1.70 -3.13
C GLY A 110 -5.92 3.08 -3.22
N HIS A 111 -4.61 3.17 -3.47
CA HIS A 111 -3.96 4.47 -3.57
C HIS A 111 -4.53 5.30 -4.72
N THR A 112 -4.73 6.58 -4.49
CA THR A 112 -5.22 7.54 -5.48
C THR A 112 -4.17 7.84 -6.57
N PRO A 113 -4.59 8.41 -7.72
CA PRO A 113 -3.66 9.10 -8.60
C PRO A 113 -2.84 10.14 -7.85
N PHE A 114 -1.58 10.31 -8.23
CA PHE A 114 -0.64 11.26 -7.61
C PHE A 114 -0.35 11.00 -6.12
N GLY A 115 -0.57 9.77 -5.65
CA GLY A 115 -0.17 9.32 -4.32
C GLY A 115 -0.78 10.14 -3.19
N HIS A 116 0.04 10.58 -2.24
CA HIS A 116 -0.44 11.27 -1.04
C HIS A 116 -1.17 12.59 -1.33
N ALA A 117 -0.83 13.28 -2.42
CA ALA A 117 -1.54 14.50 -2.82
C ALA A 117 -3.00 14.23 -3.19
N GLY A 118 -3.24 13.16 -3.97
CA GLY A 118 -4.60 12.74 -4.30
C GLY A 118 -5.38 12.20 -3.10
N GLU A 119 -4.69 11.52 -2.18
CA GLU A 119 -5.28 11.01 -0.93
C GLU A 119 -5.75 12.17 -0.04
N ALA A 120 -4.88 13.15 0.22
CA ALA A 120 -5.23 14.34 1.00
C ALA A 120 -6.37 15.14 0.35
N ALA A 121 -6.34 15.27 -0.98
CA ALA A 121 -7.40 15.95 -1.73
C ALA A 121 -8.77 15.27 -1.57
N LEU A 122 -8.83 13.92 -1.66
CA LEU A 122 -10.08 13.20 -1.45
C LEU A 122 -10.54 13.20 0.02
N ASP A 123 -9.62 13.17 0.97
CA ASP A 123 -9.91 13.27 2.41
C ASP A 123 -10.58 14.61 2.75
N GLU A 124 -10.07 15.71 2.18
CA GLU A 124 -10.62 17.06 2.35
C GLU A 124 -12.08 17.13 1.85
N VAL A 125 -12.32 16.74 0.60
CA VAL A 125 -13.64 16.93 -0.04
C VAL A 125 -14.69 15.94 0.43
N ILE A 126 -14.33 14.71 0.82
CA ILE A 126 -15.32 13.73 1.31
C ILE A 126 -15.91 14.14 2.67
N GLY A 127 -15.10 14.83 3.49
CA GLY A 127 -15.51 15.33 4.80
C GLY A 127 -16.64 16.37 4.74
N GLU A 128 -16.78 17.10 3.62
CA GLU A 128 -17.87 18.05 3.40
C GLU A 128 -19.24 17.38 3.23
N PHE A 129 -19.26 16.13 2.75
CA PHE A 129 -20.49 15.36 2.55
C PHE A 129 -20.80 14.42 3.70
N ILE A 130 -19.76 13.92 4.37
CA ILE A 130 -19.87 12.90 5.40
C ILE A 130 -19.05 13.36 6.61
N PRO A 131 -19.64 14.14 7.53
CA PRO A 131 -18.92 14.69 8.67
C PRO A 131 -18.20 13.61 9.48
N GLY A 132 -16.91 13.79 9.72
CA GLY A 132 -16.06 12.84 10.46
C GLY A 132 -15.60 11.61 9.67
N ARG A 133 -15.92 11.51 8.37
CA ARG A 133 -15.34 10.51 7.49
C ARG A 133 -14.01 10.98 6.94
N HIS A 134 -13.05 10.07 6.91
CA HIS A 134 -11.75 10.26 6.30
C HIS A 134 -11.57 9.34 5.09
N PHE A 135 -10.76 9.77 4.13
CA PHE A 135 -10.27 8.95 3.04
C PHE A 135 -8.86 8.47 3.37
N HIS A 136 -8.66 7.15 3.38
CA HIS A 136 -7.35 6.55 3.61
C HIS A 136 -7.12 5.41 2.63
N HIS A 137 -5.95 5.36 1.98
CA HIS A 137 -5.64 4.38 0.94
C HIS A 137 -5.82 2.94 1.41
N ALA A 138 -5.48 2.61 2.67
CA ALA A 138 -5.62 1.25 3.19
C ALA A 138 -7.09 0.81 3.31
N GLU A 139 -7.99 1.72 3.71
CA GLU A 139 -9.44 1.45 3.70
C GLU A 139 -9.96 1.32 2.28
N GLN A 140 -9.43 2.14 1.36
CA GLN A 140 -9.75 2.05 -0.05
C GLN A 140 -9.24 0.74 -0.67
N SER A 141 -8.06 0.25 -0.30
CA SER A 141 -7.53 -1.04 -0.75
C SER A 141 -8.43 -2.19 -0.31
N LEU A 142 -8.92 -2.14 0.94
CA LEU A 142 -9.91 -3.10 1.43
C LEU A 142 -11.22 -3.00 0.63
N ARG A 143 -11.70 -1.77 0.36
CA ARG A 143 -12.91 -1.55 -0.44
C ARG A 143 -12.77 -2.06 -1.87
N VAL A 144 -11.59 -1.92 -2.47
CA VAL A 144 -11.27 -2.47 -3.81
C VAL A 144 -11.46 -3.99 -3.82
N VAL A 145 -10.86 -4.69 -2.85
CA VAL A 145 -10.91 -6.16 -2.81
C VAL A 145 -12.24 -6.72 -2.31
N ASP A 146 -13.03 -5.94 -1.58
CA ASP A 146 -14.34 -6.39 -1.07
C ASP A 146 -15.50 -6.07 -2.00
N PHE A 147 -15.44 -4.94 -2.72
CA PHE A 147 -16.59 -4.38 -3.42
C PHE A 147 -16.30 -3.94 -4.85
N LEU A 148 -15.17 -3.29 -5.14
CA LEU A 148 -15.03 -2.60 -6.44
C LEU A 148 -14.58 -3.53 -7.57
N GLU A 149 -13.69 -4.48 -7.27
CA GLU A 149 -13.23 -5.46 -8.25
C GLU A 149 -14.33 -6.45 -8.64
N GLY A 150 -14.10 -7.19 -9.73
CA GLY A 150 -15.02 -8.26 -10.15
C GLY A 150 -16.41 -7.76 -10.56
N LYS A 151 -16.52 -6.53 -11.08
CA LYS A 151 -17.80 -5.87 -11.45
C LYS A 151 -18.73 -5.68 -10.24
N GLY A 152 -18.20 -5.16 -9.13
CA GLY A 152 -19.01 -4.91 -7.93
C GLY A 152 -19.08 -6.09 -6.95
N GLN A 153 -18.34 -7.19 -7.20
CA GLN A 153 -18.43 -8.41 -6.40
C GLN A 153 -17.28 -8.58 -5.40
N GLY A 154 -16.19 -7.82 -5.58
CA GLY A 154 -14.92 -8.01 -4.89
C GLY A 154 -14.15 -9.23 -5.40
N LEU A 155 -12.98 -9.46 -4.79
CA LEU A 155 -12.12 -10.62 -4.99
C LEU A 155 -12.40 -11.74 -3.97
N ASN A 156 -13.27 -11.50 -2.98
CA ASN A 156 -13.63 -12.48 -1.94
C ASN A 156 -12.41 -13.10 -1.25
N LEU A 157 -11.46 -12.26 -0.83
CA LEU A 157 -10.21 -12.70 -0.19
C LEU A 157 -10.46 -13.23 1.23
N THR A 158 -9.51 -14.00 1.76
CA THR A 158 -9.53 -14.45 3.15
C THR A 158 -9.47 -13.29 4.14
N TRP A 159 -9.98 -13.53 5.34
CA TRP A 159 -9.94 -12.54 6.42
C TRP A 159 -8.52 -12.09 6.75
N GLU A 160 -7.54 -12.99 6.73
CA GLU A 160 -6.15 -12.69 7.09
C GLU A 160 -5.53 -11.70 6.10
N VAL A 161 -5.72 -11.92 4.80
CA VAL A 161 -5.24 -11.01 3.75
C VAL A 161 -5.90 -9.65 3.86
N ARG A 162 -7.23 -9.62 4.02
CA ARG A 162 -8.01 -8.37 4.21
C ARG A 162 -7.56 -7.58 5.43
N ASN A 163 -7.34 -8.26 6.56
CA ASN A 163 -6.86 -7.64 7.80
C ASN A 163 -5.44 -7.08 7.62
N GLY A 164 -4.56 -7.83 6.95
CA GLY A 164 -3.22 -7.36 6.61
C GLY A 164 -3.25 -6.10 5.75
N ILE A 165 -4.06 -6.10 4.68
CA ILE A 165 -4.24 -4.94 3.79
C ILE A 165 -4.74 -3.72 4.56
N LEU A 166 -5.75 -3.87 5.42
CA LEU A 166 -6.31 -2.74 6.16
C LEU A 166 -5.31 -2.12 7.15
N HIS A 167 -4.53 -2.94 7.84
CA HIS A 167 -3.71 -2.51 8.97
C HIS A 167 -2.21 -2.39 8.66
N HIS A 168 -1.79 -2.53 7.39
CA HIS A 168 -0.38 -2.39 7.03
C HIS A 168 0.13 -0.98 7.35
N SER A 169 -0.64 0.05 7.04
CA SER A 169 -0.23 1.45 7.22
C SER A 169 -0.36 1.92 8.68
N LYS A 170 0.48 2.89 9.06
CA LYS A 170 0.51 3.55 10.39
C LYS A 170 0.12 5.02 10.33
N GLY A 171 -0.18 5.56 9.14
CA GLY A 171 -0.10 7.01 8.94
C GLY A 171 1.26 7.56 9.39
N MET A 172 1.28 8.80 9.89
CA MET A 172 2.51 9.44 10.39
C MET A 172 2.95 8.97 11.78
N ALA A 173 2.07 8.30 12.54
CA ALA A 173 2.33 7.91 13.93
C ALA A 173 3.34 6.75 14.04
N ASP A 174 4.27 6.95 14.96
CA ASP A 174 5.63 6.42 14.98
C ASP A 174 5.79 4.91 15.23
N LEU A 175 7.04 4.40 15.12
CA LEU A 175 7.51 3.04 15.49
C LEU A 175 7.37 2.73 17.00
N GLY A 176 6.25 3.05 17.63
CA GLY A 176 5.84 2.52 18.92
C GLY A 176 5.30 1.09 18.82
N ILE A 177 5.25 0.40 19.96
CA ILE A 177 4.52 -0.86 20.12
C ILE A 177 3.04 -0.57 19.86
N ASP A 178 2.57 -0.92 18.67
CA ASP A 178 1.21 -0.61 18.24
C ASP A 178 0.28 -1.79 18.55
N LEU A 179 -0.66 -1.55 19.46
CA LEU A 179 -1.72 -2.47 19.83
C LEU A 179 -2.83 -2.58 18.76
N ARG A 180 -2.80 -1.73 17.71
CA ARG A 180 -3.78 -1.68 16.60
C ARG A 180 -3.19 -2.08 15.24
N GLY A 181 -2.18 -2.94 15.25
CA GLY A 181 -1.56 -3.46 14.03
C GLY A 181 -2.25 -4.68 13.43
N PRO A 182 -1.70 -5.22 12.33
CA PRO A 182 -2.18 -6.46 11.72
C PRO A 182 -2.25 -7.60 12.75
N ALA A 183 -3.26 -8.45 12.61
CA ALA A 183 -3.51 -9.54 13.55
C ALA A 183 -2.45 -10.65 13.44
N THR A 184 -1.93 -10.89 12.24
CA THR A 184 -0.94 -11.94 11.96
C THR A 184 0.49 -11.40 12.02
N LEU A 185 1.47 -12.27 12.28
CA LEU A 185 2.88 -11.88 12.20
C LEU A 185 3.27 -11.55 10.76
N GLU A 186 2.70 -12.25 9.78
CA GLU A 186 2.85 -11.99 8.35
C GLU A 186 2.43 -10.56 7.98
N GLY A 187 1.27 -10.10 8.45
CA GLY A 187 0.85 -8.72 8.25
C GLY A 187 1.77 -7.70 8.93
N LYS A 188 2.28 -8.02 10.14
CA LYS A 188 3.28 -7.18 10.82
C LYS A 188 4.60 -7.11 10.06
N VAL A 189 5.02 -8.21 9.43
CA VAL A 189 6.18 -8.22 8.53
C VAL A 189 5.96 -7.29 7.36
N VAL A 190 4.81 -7.37 6.66
CA VAL A 190 4.51 -6.47 5.53
C VAL A 190 4.54 -5.01 5.96
N ARG A 191 3.93 -4.67 7.10
CA ARG A 191 3.96 -3.31 7.66
C ARG A 191 5.38 -2.77 7.87
N ILE A 192 6.31 -3.60 8.34
CA ILE A 192 7.71 -3.17 8.54
C ILE A 192 8.45 -3.13 7.20
N ALA A 193 8.22 -4.10 6.32
CA ALA A 193 8.82 -4.17 4.99
C ALA A 193 8.45 -2.95 4.12
N ASP A 194 7.19 -2.51 4.20
CA ASP A 194 6.71 -1.29 3.54
C ASP A 194 7.49 -0.06 4.00
N ARG A 195 7.72 0.07 5.31
CA ARG A 195 8.57 1.15 5.86
C ARG A 195 10.01 1.07 5.37
N VAL A 196 10.59 -0.12 5.32
CA VAL A 196 11.97 -0.33 4.83
C VAL A 196 12.08 0.08 3.37
N ALA A 197 11.15 -0.35 2.51
CA ALA A 197 11.12 0.03 1.10
C ALA A 197 10.94 1.56 0.95
N TYR A 198 9.95 2.12 1.63
CA TYR A 198 9.64 3.56 1.61
C TYR A 198 10.85 4.43 1.94
N ILE A 199 11.53 4.18 3.07
CA ILE A 199 12.71 4.98 3.48
C ILE A 199 13.79 4.94 2.40
N ASN A 200 14.06 3.77 1.83
CA ASN A 200 15.16 3.62 0.89
C ASN A 200 14.84 4.24 -0.48
N HIS A 201 13.60 4.12 -0.95
CA HIS A 201 13.22 4.66 -2.25
C HIS A 201 13.12 6.17 -2.19
N ASP A 202 12.57 6.73 -1.11
CA ASP A 202 12.48 8.17 -0.95
C ASP A 202 13.87 8.82 -0.85
N ILE A 203 14.84 8.15 -0.21
CA ILE A 203 16.24 8.59 -0.24
C ILE A 203 16.77 8.59 -1.69
N ASP A 204 16.59 7.49 -2.42
CA ASP A 204 17.11 7.38 -3.79
C ASP A 204 16.46 8.40 -4.73
N ASP A 205 15.14 8.56 -4.65
CA ASP A 205 14.38 9.48 -5.48
C ASP A 205 14.70 10.95 -5.13
N ALA A 206 14.86 11.27 -3.85
CA ALA A 206 15.28 12.61 -3.43
C ALA A 206 16.71 12.94 -3.87
N ILE A 207 17.62 11.96 -3.89
CA ILE A 207 18.97 12.13 -4.43
C ILE A 207 18.92 12.35 -5.95
N ARG A 208 18.14 11.54 -6.68
CA ARG A 208 17.98 11.67 -8.14
C ARG A 208 17.38 13.02 -8.53
N ALA A 209 16.35 13.47 -7.80
CA ALA A 209 15.74 14.78 -7.98
C ALA A 209 16.65 15.95 -7.54
N GLY A 210 17.84 15.67 -7.01
CA GLY A 210 18.80 16.70 -6.57
C GLY A 210 18.38 17.45 -5.29
N LEU A 211 17.39 16.95 -4.55
CA LEU A 211 16.89 17.55 -3.31
C LEU A 211 17.88 17.42 -2.17
N ILE A 212 18.57 16.28 -2.13
CA ILE A 212 19.57 15.95 -1.12
C ILE A 212 20.75 15.26 -1.81
N LYS A 213 21.91 15.27 -1.15
CA LYS A 213 23.05 14.43 -1.50
C LYS A 213 23.13 13.26 -0.54
N ALA A 214 23.79 12.17 -0.95
CA ALA A 214 24.04 11.04 -0.04
C ALA A 214 24.80 11.47 1.23
N SER A 215 25.67 12.49 1.12
CA SER A 215 26.40 13.09 2.24
C SER A 215 25.53 13.88 3.21
N ASP A 216 24.30 14.22 2.83
CA ASP A 216 23.39 14.99 3.68
C ASP A 216 22.63 14.09 4.65
N LEU A 217 22.65 12.77 4.44
CA LEU A 217 22.02 11.81 5.34
C LEU A 217 22.63 11.89 6.75
N PRO A 218 21.82 11.84 7.82
CA PRO A 218 22.32 11.90 9.18
C PRO A 218 23.33 10.77 9.47
N VAL A 219 24.56 11.13 9.82
CA VAL A 219 25.68 10.19 10.01
C VAL A 219 25.38 9.19 11.14
N GLU A 220 24.66 9.62 12.17
CA GLU A 220 24.19 8.74 13.25
C GLU A 220 23.25 7.65 12.77
N CYS A 221 22.50 7.89 11.68
CA CYS A 221 21.62 6.90 11.08
C CYS A 221 22.40 5.99 10.13
N THR A 222 23.21 6.56 9.23
CA THR A 222 23.96 5.75 8.25
C THR A 222 25.01 4.87 8.90
N ARG A 223 25.56 5.23 10.06
CA ARG A 223 26.40 4.32 10.87
C ARG A 223 25.69 3.04 11.33
N VAL A 224 24.36 3.07 11.46
CA VAL A 224 23.57 1.92 11.89
C VAL A 224 23.09 1.11 10.68
N VAL A 225 22.51 1.79 9.70
CA VAL A 225 21.87 1.11 8.58
C VAL A 225 22.77 0.94 7.36
N GLY A 226 23.81 1.76 7.21
CA GLY A 226 24.69 1.77 6.05
C GLY A 226 24.52 3.00 5.16
N ASP A 227 25.50 3.24 4.29
CA ASP A 227 25.57 4.43 3.43
C ASP A 227 24.97 4.17 2.05
N THR A 228 25.00 2.93 1.57
CA THR A 228 24.41 2.54 0.27
C THR A 228 23.01 1.95 0.42
N HIS A 229 22.22 2.00 -0.66
CA HIS A 229 20.89 1.40 -0.72
C HIS A 229 20.91 -0.08 -0.28
N SER A 230 21.82 -0.88 -0.84
CA SER A 230 21.90 -2.31 -0.55
C SER A 230 22.33 -2.58 0.90
N GLU A 231 23.24 -1.79 1.47
CA GLU A 231 23.62 -1.92 2.89
C GLU A 231 22.44 -1.60 3.80
N ARG A 232 21.70 -0.52 3.54
CA ARG A 232 20.51 -0.11 4.31
C ARG A 232 19.45 -1.20 4.36
N ILE A 233 19.05 -1.71 3.20
CA ILE A 233 18.08 -2.81 3.12
C ILE A 233 18.61 -4.03 3.88
N SER A 234 19.85 -4.45 3.61
CA SER A 234 20.43 -5.65 4.24
C SER A 234 20.51 -5.53 5.76
N SER A 235 20.98 -4.38 6.26
CA SER A 235 21.12 -4.10 7.69
C SER A 235 19.76 -4.13 8.39
N MET A 236 18.78 -3.39 7.86
CA MET A 236 17.42 -3.35 8.41
C MET A 236 16.76 -4.73 8.42
N VAL A 237 16.84 -5.47 7.31
CA VAL A 237 16.25 -6.82 7.19
C VAL A 237 16.90 -7.79 8.17
N MET A 238 18.23 -7.79 8.28
CA MET A 238 18.94 -8.67 9.22
C MET A 238 18.62 -8.33 10.67
N ASP A 239 18.51 -7.04 11.02
CA ASP A 239 18.08 -6.61 12.35
C ASP A 239 16.68 -7.12 12.69
N ILE A 240 15.72 -6.96 11.77
CA ILE A 240 14.35 -7.43 11.96
C ILE A 240 14.33 -8.94 12.21
N ILE A 241 15.06 -9.71 11.40
CA ILE A 241 15.13 -11.16 11.54
C ILE A 241 15.74 -11.53 12.90
N ASN A 242 16.94 -11.02 13.21
CA ASN A 242 17.64 -11.35 14.45
C ASN A 242 16.86 -10.94 15.71
N SER A 243 16.16 -9.80 15.64
CA SER A 243 15.34 -9.30 16.74
C SER A 243 14.06 -10.11 16.94
N SER A 244 13.56 -10.79 15.90
CA SER A 244 12.26 -11.48 15.90
C SER A 244 12.36 -13.01 15.99
N LEU A 245 13.52 -13.60 15.70
CA LEU A 245 13.72 -15.05 15.68
C LEU A 245 13.24 -15.72 16.98
N GLY A 246 12.38 -16.72 16.84
CA GLY A 246 11.85 -17.52 17.96
C GLY A 246 10.82 -16.79 18.83
N LYS A 247 10.33 -15.61 18.46
CA LYS A 247 9.38 -14.82 19.24
C LYS A 247 8.02 -14.73 18.56
N ASN A 248 6.96 -14.60 19.36
CA ASN A 248 5.62 -14.26 18.87
C ASN A 248 5.47 -12.74 18.61
N ALA A 249 6.46 -12.14 17.95
CA ALA A 249 6.50 -10.71 17.65
C ALA A 249 7.48 -10.44 16.51
N VAL A 250 7.17 -9.44 15.69
CA VAL A 250 8.11 -8.87 14.72
C VAL A 250 8.66 -7.59 15.33
N LEU A 251 9.96 -7.55 15.57
CA LEU A 251 10.66 -6.53 16.34
C LEU A 251 11.78 -5.90 15.50
N VAL A 252 12.07 -4.65 15.81
CA VAL A 252 13.25 -3.91 15.32
C VAL A 252 14.03 -3.51 16.57
N SER A 253 15.36 -3.65 16.56
CA SER A 253 16.17 -3.23 17.69
C SER A 253 16.07 -1.72 17.93
N GLU A 254 16.35 -1.28 19.15
CA GLU A 254 16.23 0.13 19.51
C GLU A 254 17.14 1.03 18.65
N SER A 255 18.34 0.58 18.31
CA SER A 255 19.27 1.31 17.45
C SER A 255 18.72 1.48 16.03
N HIS A 256 18.23 0.40 15.41
CA HIS A 256 17.65 0.44 14.07
C HIS A 256 16.35 1.25 14.04
N ARG A 257 15.51 1.12 15.06
CA ARG A 257 14.28 1.90 15.20
C ARG A 257 14.56 3.40 15.23
N ARG A 258 15.57 3.84 16.00
CA ARG A 258 16.01 5.24 16.02
C ARG A 258 16.57 5.68 14.67
N ALA A 259 17.40 4.86 14.02
CA ALA A 259 17.98 5.19 12.72
C ALA A 259 16.91 5.31 11.61
N MET A 260 15.97 4.37 11.54
CA MET A 260 14.85 4.40 10.59
C MET A 260 13.97 5.64 10.79
N ASN A 261 13.68 5.99 12.05
CA ASN A 261 12.92 7.20 12.38
C ASN A 261 13.70 8.48 12.05
N GLY A 262 15.00 8.52 12.33
CA GLY A 262 15.86 9.65 11.98
C GLY A 262 15.89 9.90 10.48
N LEU A 263 16.04 8.85 9.66
CA LEU A 263 15.98 8.96 8.20
C LEU A 263 14.62 9.42 7.70
N LYS A 264 13.52 8.87 8.23
CA LYS A 264 12.17 9.28 7.88
C LYS A 264 11.93 10.77 8.20
N ASN A 265 12.32 11.22 9.39
CA ASN A 265 12.14 12.62 9.81
C ASN A 265 12.99 13.56 8.96
N PHE A 266 14.23 13.17 8.67
CA PHE A 266 15.11 13.92 7.76
C PHE A 266 14.49 14.08 6.36
N LEU A 267 13.96 12.99 5.78
CA LEU A 267 13.26 13.04 4.50
C LEU A 267 12.03 13.96 4.59
N TYR A 268 11.22 13.83 5.64
CA TYR A 268 10.05 14.69 5.83
C TYR A 268 10.41 16.18 5.80
N GLU A 269 11.42 16.58 6.57
CA GLU A 269 11.87 17.97 6.64
C GLU A 269 12.47 18.47 5.33
N ARG A 270 13.28 17.66 4.64
CA ARG A 270 14.04 18.08 3.45
C ARG A 270 13.28 17.93 2.14
N VAL A 271 12.43 16.92 2.03
CA VAL A 271 11.75 16.53 0.79
C VAL A 271 10.30 17.00 0.76
N TYR A 272 9.62 16.99 1.90
CA TYR A 272 8.17 17.29 1.95
C TYR A 272 7.85 18.68 2.52
N GLY A 273 8.79 19.31 3.24
CA GLY A 273 8.61 20.63 3.87
C GLY A 273 8.98 21.85 3.02
N GLY A 274 9.53 21.65 1.81
CA GLY A 274 10.05 22.74 0.97
C GLY A 274 9.08 23.30 -0.09
N ASP A 275 9.57 24.25 -0.88
CA ASP A 275 8.88 24.83 -2.05
C ASP A 275 9.48 24.32 -3.39
N HIS A 276 9.97 23.08 -3.40
CA HIS A 276 10.54 22.48 -4.60
C HIS A 276 9.49 22.35 -5.72
N PRO A 277 9.86 22.53 -7.02
CA PRO A 277 8.94 22.41 -8.14
C PRO A 277 8.07 21.14 -8.14
N GLY A 278 8.66 19.98 -7.81
CA GLY A 278 7.90 18.73 -7.67
C GLY A 278 6.81 18.77 -6.58
N ILE A 279 6.97 19.56 -5.52
CA ILE A 279 5.94 19.77 -4.48
C ILE A 279 4.84 20.70 -5.00
N VAL A 280 5.18 21.72 -5.79
CA VAL A 280 4.21 22.61 -6.44
C VAL A 280 3.34 21.86 -7.44
N GLU A 281 3.93 20.93 -8.20
CA GLU A 281 3.19 20.03 -9.09
C GLU A 281 2.24 19.11 -8.34
N LEU A 282 2.68 18.52 -7.22
CA LEU A 282 1.82 17.71 -6.35
C LEU A 282 0.64 18.51 -5.79
N ARG A 283 0.84 19.77 -5.36
CA ARG A 283 -0.27 20.66 -4.94
C ARG A 283 -1.26 20.88 -6.09
N SER A 284 -0.75 21.15 -7.28
CA SER A 284 -1.58 21.33 -8.48
C SER A 284 -2.38 20.07 -8.84
N ALA A 285 -1.78 18.89 -8.65
CA ALA A 285 -2.43 17.60 -8.83
C ALA A 285 -3.55 17.36 -7.79
N GLY A 286 -3.33 17.75 -6.53
CA GLY A 286 -4.37 17.72 -5.50
C GLY A 286 -5.58 18.60 -5.85
N GLU A 287 -5.34 19.83 -6.29
CA GLU A 287 -6.42 20.74 -6.74
C GLU A 287 -7.17 20.19 -7.97
N MET A 288 -6.47 19.52 -8.89
CA MET A 288 -7.09 18.80 -10.01
C MET A 288 -8.07 17.72 -9.52
N ILE A 289 -7.66 16.92 -8.54
CA ILE A 289 -8.47 15.86 -7.93
C ILE A 289 -9.72 16.46 -7.27
N LYS A 290 -9.57 17.51 -6.45
CA LYS A 290 -10.70 18.20 -5.81
C LYS A 290 -11.66 18.76 -6.85
N TRP A 291 -11.15 19.43 -7.88
CA TRP A 291 -11.98 19.98 -8.94
C TRP A 291 -12.79 18.89 -9.66
N MET A 292 -12.17 17.77 -10.04
CA MET A 292 -12.89 16.65 -10.68
C MET A 292 -13.97 16.09 -9.77
N PHE A 293 -13.67 15.93 -8.48
CA PHE A 293 -14.65 15.49 -7.49
C PHE A 293 -15.89 16.40 -7.52
N TRP A 294 -15.71 17.72 -7.43
CA TRP A 294 -16.81 18.68 -7.49
C TRP A 294 -17.59 18.64 -8.81
N GLN A 295 -16.92 18.44 -9.94
CA GLN A 295 -17.60 18.31 -11.23
C GLN A 295 -18.51 17.08 -11.29
N TYR A 296 -18.07 15.93 -10.81
CA TYR A 296 -18.91 14.74 -10.77
C TYR A 296 -20.05 14.85 -9.75
N MET A 297 -19.82 15.53 -8.62
CA MET A 297 -20.89 15.83 -7.66
C MET A 297 -21.96 16.74 -8.26
N ALA A 298 -21.56 17.72 -9.07
CA ALA A 298 -22.50 18.64 -9.75
C ALA A 298 -23.21 17.98 -10.95
N ASN A 299 -22.52 17.09 -11.68
CA ASN A 299 -23.08 16.39 -12.83
C ASN A 299 -22.80 14.87 -12.78
N PRO A 300 -23.59 14.11 -12.00
CA PRO A 300 -23.39 12.66 -11.84
C PRO A 300 -23.51 11.86 -13.13
N ARG A 301 -24.11 12.43 -14.20
CA ARG A 301 -24.26 11.78 -15.51
C ARG A 301 -22.96 11.63 -16.26
N GLU A 302 -21.92 12.37 -15.87
CA GLU A 302 -20.57 12.25 -16.41
C GLU A 302 -19.80 11.05 -15.84
N LEU A 303 -20.29 10.44 -14.74
CA LEU A 303 -19.69 9.22 -14.21
C LEU A 303 -19.94 8.04 -15.17
N PRO A 304 -18.96 7.15 -15.35
CA PRO A 304 -19.17 5.92 -16.11
C PRO A 304 -20.28 5.06 -15.53
N THR A 305 -20.97 4.32 -16.38
CA THR A 305 -22.10 3.46 -15.98
C THR A 305 -21.69 2.28 -15.11
N GLU A 306 -20.40 1.94 -15.07
CA GLU A 306 -19.85 0.89 -14.22
C GLU A 306 -19.57 1.33 -12.78
N VAL A 307 -19.78 2.60 -12.45
CA VAL A 307 -19.65 3.10 -11.08
C VAL A 307 -20.74 2.48 -10.19
N VAL A 308 -20.32 1.99 -9.02
CA VAL A 308 -21.19 1.29 -8.06
C VAL A 308 -21.63 2.26 -6.96
N GLY A 309 -22.93 2.42 -6.76
CA GLY A 309 -23.51 3.24 -5.69
C GLY A 309 -24.89 3.79 -6.03
N ASP A 310 -25.60 4.32 -5.04
CA ASP A 310 -26.81 5.11 -5.29
C ASP A 310 -26.40 6.55 -5.66
N LEU A 311 -26.60 6.93 -6.93
CA LEU A 311 -26.22 8.25 -7.44
C LEU A 311 -27.22 9.35 -7.07
N ASN A 312 -28.37 9.00 -6.47
CA ASN A 312 -29.39 9.96 -6.05
C ASN A 312 -29.19 10.42 -4.60
N ASP A 313 -28.53 9.61 -3.78
CA ASP A 313 -28.13 9.99 -2.42
C ASP A 313 -26.78 10.69 -2.46
N LYS A 314 -26.69 11.91 -1.90
CA LYS A 314 -25.46 12.72 -1.97
C LYS A 314 -24.27 12.07 -1.27
N THR A 315 -24.52 11.37 -0.16
CA THR A 315 -23.49 10.68 0.62
C THR A 315 -22.95 9.49 -0.17
N ALA A 316 -23.83 8.66 -0.72
CA ALA A 316 -23.46 7.52 -1.56
C ALA A 316 -22.77 7.95 -2.86
N LEU A 317 -23.24 9.03 -3.48
CA LEU A 317 -22.61 9.64 -4.65
C LEU A 317 -21.18 10.11 -4.32
N ALA A 318 -20.96 10.81 -3.20
CA ALA A 318 -19.63 11.24 -2.79
C ALA A 318 -18.65 10.07 -2.65
N VAL A 319 -19.10 8.94 -2.08
CA VAL A 319 -18.29 7.72 -1.99
C VAL A 319 -18.02 7.14 -3.38
N ALA A 320 -19.02 7.08 -4.25
CA ALA A 320 -18.88 6.57 -5.61
C ALA A 320 -17.92 7.41 -6.46
N VAL A 321 -17.94 8.74 -6.31
CA VAL A 321 -16.98 9.66 -6.94
C VAL A 321 -15.56 9.42 -6.40
N CYS A 322 -15.39 9.26 -5.09
CA CYS A 322 -14.09 8.91 -4.50
C CYS A 322 -13.56 7.59 -5.06
N ASP A 323 -14.41 6.55 -5.12
CA ASP A 323 -14.04 5.23 -5.66
C ASP A 323 -13.59 5.34 -7.12
N PHE A 324 -14.31 6.12 -7.92
CA PHE A 324 -13.98 6.31 -9.32
C PHE A 324 -12.65 7.04 -9.50
N ILE A 325 -12.47 8.18 -8.82
CA ILE A 325 -11.24 8.98 -8.91
C ILE A 325 -10.03 8.21 -8.37
N ALA A 326 -10.14 7.58 -7.20
CA ALA A 326 -9.07 6.75 -6.65
C ALA A 326 -8.70 5.58 -7.57
N GLY A 327 -9.68 5.07 -8.32
CA GLY A 327 -9.51 4.01 -9.31
C GLY A 327 -8.77 4.42 -10.59
N MET A 328 -8.56 5.72 -10.86
CA MET A 328 -7.87 6.19 -12.07
C MET A 328 -6.36 5.94 -12.01
N THR A 329 -5.69 5.99 -13.16
CA THR A 329 -4.22 6.14 -13.24
C THR A 329 -3.88 7.62 -13.40
N ASP A 330 -2.64 8.02 -13.16
CA ASP A 330 -2.28 9.46 -13.22
C ASP A 330 -2.55 10.06 -14.60
N ARG A 331 -2.10 9.35 -15.66
CA ARG A 331 -2.34 9.78 -17.05
C ARG A 331 -3.83 9.82 -17.40
N TYR A 332 -4.63 8.90 -16.85
CA TYR A 332 -6.07 8.91 -17.06
C TYR A 332 -6.71 10.10 -16.35
N ALA A 333 -6.32 10.39 -15.11
CA ALA A 333 -6.81 11.51 -14.32
C ALA A 333 -6.54 12.86 -15.03
N VAL A 334 -5.33 13.07 -15.55
CA VAL A 334 -5.00 14.28 -16.33
C VAL A 334 -5.87 14.41 -17.58
N ARG A 335 -6.05 13.31 -18.32
CA ARG A 335 -6.89 13.30 -19.53
C ARG A 335 -8.35 13.58 -19.19
N GLU A 336 -8.86 12.99 -18.12
CA GLU A 336 -10.24 13.13 -17.70
C GLU A 336 -10.54 14.54 -17.19
N TYR A 337 -9.62 15.14 -16.44
CA TYR A 337 -9.66 16.55 -16.07
C TYR A 337 -9.78 17.47 -17.30
N ASN A 338 -8.95 17.24 -18.31
CA ASN A 338 -9.00 18.03 -19.55
C ASN A 338 -10.30 17.83 -20.33
N ARG A 339 -10.84 16.60 -20.36
CA ARG A 339 -12.14 16.29 -20.98
C ARG A 339 -13.27 17.08 -20.32
N LEU A 340 -13.35 17.05 -18.99
CA LEU A 340 -14.37 17.77 -18.22
C LEU A 340 -14.26 19.28 -18.42
N LYS A 341 -13.05 19.84 -18.50
CA LYS A 341 -12.86 21.28 -18.78
C LYS A 341 -13.35 21.71 -20.15
N GLN A 342 -13.26 20.84 -21.16
CA GLN A 342 -13.72 21.15 -22.52
C GLN A 342 -15.25 21.04 -22.68
N ALA A 343 -15.93 20.39 -21.74
CA ALA A 343 -17.38 20.23 -21.74
C ALA A 343 -18.13 21.38 -21.04
N LEU A 344 -17.40 22.28 -20.38
CA LEU A 344 -17.87 23.55 -19.81
C LEU A 344 -17.79 24.66 -20.85
#